data_AF-A0A386B1C5-F1
#
_entry.id   AF-A0A386B1C5-F1
#
_cell.length_a   1.000
_cell.length_b   1.000
_cell.length_c   1.000
_cell.angle_alpha   90.00
_cell.angle_beta   90.00
_cell.angle_gamma   90.00
#
_symmetry.space_group_name_H-M   'P 1'
#
loop_
_entity.id
_entity.type
_entity.pdbx_description
1 polymer ?
#
loop_
_entity_poly.entity_id
_entity_poly.type
_entity_poly.pdbx_seq_one_letter_code
_entity_poly.pdbx_strand_id
1 'polypeptide(L)'
;MASMSYKESSNSLKPTLIKQRAPQFTHQGKNPYIPEDLEKIAKINLQLRTSWHKKILKRYQNKCGLCGENLIKRNLRYELHHILPLKYNGKDKIVNLVPLCPTPCHSDITSAVAKRSKKKCLYFIKRGVLKIPPENLDNFK
;
A
#
# COMPACT_ATOMS: atom_id res chain seq x y z
N MET A 1 -33.54 7.80 -62.96
CA MET A 1 -32.72 6.93 -62.09
C MET A 1 -31.39 7.64 -61.87
N ALA A 2 -31.17 8.23 -60.70
CA ALA A 2 -29.96 8.98 -60.38
C ALA A 2 -29.00 8.09 -59.58
N SER A 3 -27.83 7.79 -60.14
CA SER A 3 -26.77 6.98 -59.53
C SER A 3 -25.84 7.87 -58.70
N MET A 4 -25.92 7.75 -57.37
CA MET A 4 -24.97 8.39 -56.45
C MET A 4 -23.66 7.59 -56.43
N SER A 5 -22.57 8.22 -56.87
CA SER A 5 -21.21 7.68 -56.78
C SER A 5 -20.57 8.14 -55.47
N TYR A 6 -20.36 7.22 -54.53
CA TYR A 6 -19.62 7.49 -53.29
C TYR A 6 -18.13 7.35 -53.55
N LYS A 7 -17.36 8.41 -53.28
CA LYS A 7 -15.90 8.37 -53.26
C LYS A 7 -15.42 7.98 -51.86
N GLU A 8 -14.94 6.75 -51.71
CA GLU A 8 -14.23 6.32 -50.51
C GLU A 8 -12.84 6.96 -50.48
N SER A 9 -12.64 7.96 -49.61
CA SER A 9 -11.33 8.52 -49.32
C SER A 9 -10.63 7.65 -48.27
N SER A 10 -9.79 6.71 -48.72
CA SER A 10 -8.94 5.88 -47.86
C SER A 10 -7.74 6.68 -47.33
N ASN A 11 -7.96 7.42 -46.24
CA ASN A 11 -6.90 8.12 -45.53
C ASN A 11 -6.08 7.11 -44.70
N SER A 12 -5.06 6.50 -45.31
CA SER A 12 -4.16 5.58 -44.62
C SER A 12 -3.09 6.35 -43.84
N LEU A 13 -3.28 6.45 -42.51
CA LEU A 13 -2.24 6.96 -41.62
C LEU A 13 -1.06 5.98 -41.61
N LYS A 14 0.06 6.37 -42.20
CA LYS A 14 1.28 5.56 -42.20
C LYS A 14 1.88 5.53 -40.77
N PRO A 15 2.15 4.35 -40.19
CA PRO A 15 2.73 4.27 -38.87
C PRO A 15 4.13 4.87 -38.85
N THR A 16 4.35 5.85 -37.97
CA THR A 16 5.66 6.48 -37.80
C THR A 16 6.60 5.49 -37.12
N LEU A 17 7.73 5.16 -37.78
CA LEU A 17 8.76 4.31 -37.21
C LEU A 17 9.35 4.99 -35.97
N ILE A 18 9.02 4.49 -34.79
CA ILE A 18 9.61 4.93 -33.53
C ILE A 18 11.06 4.45 -33.53
N LYS A 19 12.01 5.40 -33.65
CA LYS A 19 13.43 5.09 -33.48
C LYS A 19 13.66 4.63 -32.05
N GLN A 20 13.89 3.33 -31.85
CA GLN A 20 14.30 2.80 -30.55
C GLN A 20 15.67 3.40 -30.20
N ARG A 21 15.73 4.22 -29.16
CA ARG A 21 17.00 4.68 -28.60
C ARG A 21 17.56 3.58 -27.70
N ALA A 22 18.87 3.37 -27.76
CA ALA A 22 19.56 2.47 -26.84
C ALA A 22 19.26 2.89 -25.39
N PRO A 23 19.01 1.94 -24.48
CA PRO A 23 18.77 2.28 -23.08
C PRO A 23 20.03 2.94 -22.51
N GLN A 24 19.88 4.18 -22.04
CA GLN A 24 20.94 4.90 -21.34
C GLN A 24 21.04 4.33 -19.91
N PHE A 25 21.68 3.17 -19.76
CA PHE A 25 22.07 2.68 -18.43
C PHE A 25 23.28 3.48 -17.96
N THR A 26 23.05 4.65 -17.37
CA THR A 26 24.08 5.29 -16.55
C THR A 26 24.13 4.56 -15.21
N HIS A 27 25.30 4.07 -14.81
CA HIS A 27 25.57 3.45 -13.51
C HIS A 27 25.35 4.41 -12.30
N GLN A 28 24.71 5.56 -12.50
CA GLN A 28 24.43 6.56 -11.46
C GLN A 28 23.12 6.29 -10.69
N GLY A 29 22.28 5.38 -11.19
CA GLY A 29 21.08 4.94 -10.48
C GLY A 29 21.39 3.84 -9.46
N LYS A 30 20.96 4.02 -8.21
CA LYS A 30 20.93 2.92 -7.22
C LYS A 30 20.00 1.82 -7.74
N ASN A 31 20.49 0.59 -7.80
CA ASN A 31 19.72 -0.52 -8.37
C ASN A 31 18.92 -1.23 -7.27
N PRO A 32 17.57 -1.30 -7.35
CA PRO A 32 16.74 -1.97 -6.34
C PRO A 32 16.95 -3.50 -6.27
N TYR A 33 17.64 -4.10 -7.24
CA TYR A 33 17.96 -5.52 -7.24
C TYR A 33 19.31 -5.84 -6.56
N ILE A 34 20.10 -4.82 -6.21
CA ILE A 34 21.39 -4.99 -5.51
C ILE A 34 21.17 -4.81 -4.00
N PRO A 35 21.53 -5.79 -3.14
CA PRO A 35 21.33 -5.72 -1.69
C PRO A 35 21.91 -4.48 -1.01
N GLU A 36 23.11 -4.02 -1.38
CA GLU A 36 23.71 -2.82 -0.77
C GLU A 36 22.93 -1.54 -1.11
N ASP A 37 22.36 -1.48 -2.32
CA ASP A 37 21.59 -0.33 -2.77
C ASP A 37 20.18 -0.32 -2.19
N LEU A 38 19.59 -1.47 -1.90
CA LEU A 38 18.28 -1.59 -1.23
C LEU A 38 18.25 -0.84 0.10
N GLU A 39 19.31 -0.93 0.91
CA GLU A 39 19.37 -0.22 2.19
C GLU A 39 19.49 1.29 2.01
N LYS A 40 20.26 1.73 1.02
CA LYS A 40 20.41 3.16 0.70
C LYS A 40 19.10 3.74 0.16
N ILE A 41 18.40 3.00 -0.70
CA ILE A 41 17.08 3.36 -1.23
C ILE A 41 16.06 3.45 -0.09
N ALA A 42 16.05 2.47 0.82
CA ALA A 42 15.14 2.48 1.98
C ALA A 42 15.33 3.73 2.85
N LYS A 43 16.59 4.13 3.12
CA LYS A 43 16.90 5.36 3.87
C LYS A 43 16.40 6.62 3.18
N ILE A 44 16.61 6.75 1.87
CA ILE A 44 16.11 7.89 1.08
C ILE A 44 14.59 7.94 1.10
N ASN A 45 13.93 6.81 0.84
CA ASN A 45 12.48 6.71 0.85
C ASN A 45 11.91 7.12 2.21
N LEU A 46 12.54 6.74 3.31
CA LEU A 46 12.14 7.18 4.65
C LEU A 46 12.24 8.70 4.82
N GLN A 47 13.30 9.33 4.30
CA GLN A 47 13.47 10.78 4.34
C GLN A 47 12.45 11.53 3.49
N LEU A 48 12.02 10.96 2.36
CA LEU A 48 11.03 11.55 1.47
C LEU A 48 9.58 11.43 2.00
N ARG A 49 9.32 10.57 3.00
CA ARG A 49 7.98 10.44 3.60
C ARG A 49 7.57 11.70 4.38
N THR A 50 6.26 11.96 4.39
CA THR A 50 5.68 13.07 5.14
C THR A 50 6.00 12.97 6.64
N SER A 51 6.09 14.13 7.30
CA SER A 51 6.38 14.22 8.74
C SER A 51 5.43 13.37 9.59
N TRP A 52 4.18 13.26 9.15
CA TRP A 52 3.14 12.44 9.76
C TRP A 52 3.44 10.93 9.71
N HIS A 53 3.84 10.40 8.55
CA HIS A 53 4.28 8.99 8.42
C HIS A 53 5.47 8.69 9.32
N LYS A 54 6.45 9.61 9.37
CA LYS A 54 7.64 9.46 10.22
C LYS A 54 7.28 9.38 11.70
N LYS A 55 6.31 10.19 12.16
CA LYS A 55 5.82 10.15 13.56
C LYS A 55 5.18 8.80 13.89
N ILE A 56 4.37 8.26 13.00
CA ILE A 56 3.74 6.93 13.18
C ILE A 56 4.83 5.85 13.26
N LEU A 57 5.74 5.78 12.28
CA LEU A 57 6.81 4.79 12.27
C LEU A 57 7.71 4.89 13.51
N LYS A 58 8.07 6.11 13.94
CA LYS A 58 8.89 6.35 15.13
C LYS A 58 8.20 5.82 16.40
N ARG A 59 6.88 6.02 16.55
CA ARG A 59 6.10 5.47 17.66
C ARG A 59 6.19 3.95 17.74
N TYR A 60 6.22 3.26 16.59
CA TYR A 60 6.33 1.80 16.51
C TYR A 60 7.77 1.31 16.32
N GLN A 61 8.78 2.16 16.52
CA GLN A 61 10.20 1.81 16.35
C GLN A 61 10.50 1.17 14.99
N ASN A 62 9.83 1.65 13.93
CA ASN A 62 9.94 1.14 12.56
C ASN A 62 9.51 -0.33 12.39
N LYS A 63 8.73 -0.87 13.33
CA LYS A 63 8.25 -2.26 13.31
C LYS A 63 6.76 -2.34 12.98
N CYS A 64 6.36 -3.51 12.48
CA CYS A 64 4.96 -3.87 12.31
C CYS A 64 4.28 -3.94 13.68
N GLY A 65 3.12 -3.29 13.82
CA GLY A 65 2.36 -3.31 15.08
C GLY A 65 1.77 -4.67 15.44
N LEU A 66 1.72 -5.63 14.51
CA LEU A 66 1.20 -6.98 14.76
C LEU A 66 2.31 -8.03 14.92
N CYS A 67 3.20 -8.20 13.92
CA CYS A 67 4.24 -9.24 13.95
C CYS A 67 5.60 -8.76 14.48
N GLY A 68 5.82 -7.44 14.62
CA GLY A 68 7.09 -6.89 15.09
C GLY A 68 8.22 -6.83 14.06
N GLU A 69 7.99 -7.28 12.82
CA GLU A 69 8.99 -7.24 11.75
C GLU A 69 9.43 -5.81 11.42
N ASN A 70 10.70 -5.62 11.04
CA ASN A 70 11.22 -4.30 10.73
C ASN A 70 10.78 -3.86 9.32
N LEU A 71 9.94 -2.83 9.26
CA LEU A 71 9.30 -2.33 8.03
C LEU A 71 10.24 -1.50 7.15
N ILE A 72 11.40 -1.10 7.67
CA ILE A 72 12.37 -0.27 6.93
C ILE A 72 13.50 -1.14 6.38
N LYS A 73 13.78 -2.27 7.02
CA LYS A 73 14.79 -3.22 6.53
C LYS A 73 14.36 -3.71 5.15
N ARG A 74 15.28 -3.70 4.18
CA ARG A 74 15.05 -4.15 2.79
C ARG A 74 13.96 -3.40 2.01
N ASN A 75 13.65 -2.15 2.39
CA ASN A 75 12.61 -1.34 1.73
C ASN A 75 11.25 -2.06 1.67
N LEU A 76 10.93 -2.85 2.70
CA LEU A 76 9.66 -3.60 2.76
C LEU A 76 8.49 -2.63 2.63
N ARG A 77 7.51 -3.01 1.80
CA ARG A 77 6.25 -2.28 1.71
C ARG A 77 5.52 -2.43 3.04
N TYR A 78 4.88 -1.35 3.48
CA TYR A 78 4.02 -1.34 4.65
C TYR A 78 2.80 -0.48 4.39
N GLU A 79 1.72 -0.79 5.10
CA GLU A 79 0.44 -0.10 4.99
C GLU A 79 0.06 0.49 6.36
N LEU A 80 -0.57 1.66 6.35
CA LEU A 80 -1.12 2.27 7.55
C LEU A 80 -2.57 1.83 7.71
N HIS A 81 -2.84 1.17 8.84
CA HIS A 81 -4.17 0.66 9.16
C HIS A 81 -4.80 1.48 10.28
N HIS A 82 -6.10 1.79 10.16
CA HIS A 82 -6.86 2.42 11.23
C HIS A 82 -7.22 1.39 12.31
N ILE A 83 -6.71 1.59 13.53
CA ILE A 83 -7.00 0.75 14.70
C ILE A 83 -8.52 0.72 14.94
N LEU A 84 -9.16 1.88 15.04
CA LEU A 84 -10.62 2.01 14.92
C LEU A 84 -10.94 2.35 13.46
N PRO A 85 -11.59 1.44 12.70
CA PRO A 85 -11.98 1.69 11.32
C PRO A 85 -12.84 2.95 11.12
N LEU A 86 -12.70 3.60 9.97
CA LEU A 86 -13.48 4.80 9.62
C LEU A 86 -15.00 4.56 9.68
N LYS A 87 -15.47 3.37 9.28
CA LYS A 87 -16.88 2.96 9.37
C LYS A 87 -17.46 2.95 10.79
N TYR A 88 -16.60 2.97 11.81
CA TYR A 88 -16.96 3.05 13.23
C TYR A 88 -16.53 4.39 13.83
N ASN A 89 -16.55 5.46 13.02
CA ASN A 89 -16.14 6.82 13.39
C ASN A 89 -14.68 6.95 13.85
N GLY A 90 -13.80 6.07 13.36
CA GLY A 90 -12.36 6.22 13.51
C GLY A 90 -11.87 7.52 12.89
N LYS A 91 -11.02 8.28 13.60
CA LYS A 91 -10.41 9.51 13.08
C LYS A 91 -9.08 9.20 12.40
N ASP A 92 -8.74 9.95 11.34
CA ASP A 92 -7.44 9.85 10.68
C ASP A 92 -6.34 10.59 11.48
N LYS A 93 -6.08 10.09 12.68
CA LYS A 93 -5.08 10.64 13.60
C LYS A 93 -3.96 9.64 13.82
N ILE A 94 -2.75 10.14 14.06
CA ILE A 94 -1.54 9.33 14.38
C ILE A 94 -1.81 8.29 15.47
N VAL A 95 -2.62 8.63 16.48
CA VAL A 95 -2.96 7.74 17.59
C VAL A 95 -3.79 6.52 17.14
N ASN A 96 -4.61 6.70 16.11
CA ASN A 96 -5.52 5.70 15.56
C ASN A 96 -4.90 4.90 14.42
N LEU A 97 -3.62 5.10 14.11
CA LEU A 97 -2.95 4.41 13.02
C LEU A 97 -1.88 3.46 13.53
N VAL A 98 -1.75 2.34 12.82
CA VAL A 98 -0.74 1.33 13.07
C VAL A 98 -0.08 0.92 11.74
N PRO A 99 1.26 0.89 11.66
CA PRO A 99 1.95 0.41 10.49
C PRO A 99 1.99 -1.13 10.50
N LEU A 100 1.61 -1.75 9.38
CA LEU A 100 1.53 -3.20 9.25
C LEU A 100 2.20 -3.68 7.97
N CYS A 101 2.68 -4.93 7.99
CA CYS A 101 3.02 -5.65 6.76
C CYS A 101 1.75 -5.82 5.91
N PRO A 102 1.80 -5.60 4.59
CA PRO A 102 0.66 -5.83 3.70
C PRO A 102 0.13 -7.26 3.83
N THR A 103 1.07 -8.22 3.84
CA THR A 103 0.81 -9.63 4.06
C THR A 103 1.78 -10.22 5.10
N PRO A 104 1.31 -11.14 5.96
CA PRO A 104 -0.09 -11.52 6.17
C PRO A 104 -0.86 -10.52 7.05
N CYS A 105 -0.18 -9.58 7.73
CA CYS A 105 -0.74 -8.81 8.84
C CYS A 105 -1.97 -7.96 8.48
N HIS A 106 -1.85 -7.06 7.51
CA HIS A 106 -2.94 -6.16 7.15
C HIS A 106 -4.09 -6.92 6.46
N SER A 107 -3.74 -7.85 5.57
CA SER A 107 -4.70 -8.73 4.89
C SER A 107 -5.53 -9.57 5.87
N ASP A 108 -4.92 -10.15 6.91
CA ASP A 108 -5.61 -10.99 7.88
C ASP A 108 -6.61 -10.21 8.74
N ILE A 109 -6.25 -8.99 9.16
CA ILE A 109 -7.15 -8.11 9.91
C ILE A 109 -8.34 -7.73 9.02
N THR A 110 -8.06 -7.27 7.80
CA THR A 110 -9.10 -6.88 6.83
C THR A 110 -10.05 -8.05 6.56
N SER A 111 -9.49 -9.24 6.34
CA SER A 111 -10.25 -10.47 6.12
C SER A 111 -11.08 -10.88 7.33
N ALA A 112 -10.55 -10.74 8.55
CA ALA A 112 -11.28 -11.06 9.77
C ALA A 112 -12.49 -10.15 9.99
N VAL A 113 -12.33 -8.85 9.72
CA VAL A 113 -13.41 -7.86 9.81
C VAL A 113 -14.44 -8.08 8.70
N ALA A 114 -14.01 -8.37 7.47
CA ALA A 114 -14.90 -8.64 6.35
C ALA A 114 -15.74 -9.91 6.57
N LYS A 115 -15.12 -10.98 7.06
CA LYS A 115 -15.80 -12.25 7.39
C LYS A 115 -16.59 -12.19 8.70
N ARG A 116 -16.52 -11.07 9.44
CA ARG A 116 -17.13 -10.90 10.77
C ARG A 116 -16.80 -12.04 11.72
N SER A 117 -15.54 -12.50 11.73
CA SER A 117 -15.11 -13.60 12.60
C SER A 117 -14.81 -13.08 14.00
N LYS A 118 -15.65 -13.42 14.98
CA LYS A 118 -15.51 -12.93 16.36
C LYS A 118 -14.16 -13.32 16.98
N LYS A 119 -13.77 -14.59 16.84
CA LYS A 119 -12.51 -15.14 17.40
C LYS A 119 -11.27 -14.39 16.88
N LYS A 120 -11.19 -14.16 15.57
CA LYS A 120 -10.04 -13.43 14.96
C LYS A 120 -10.04 -11.96 15.34
N CYS A 121 -11.20 -11.31 15.35
CA CYS A 121 -11.28 -9.90 15.75
C CYS A 121 -10.85 -9.70 17.21
N LEU A 122 -11.29 -10.58 18.12
CA LEU A 122 -10.85 -10.58 19.52
C LEU A 122 -9.33 -10.75 19.66
N TYR A 123 -8.71 -11.60 18.85
CA TYR A 123 -7.26 -11.73 18.81
C TYR A 123 -6.55 -10.41 18.46
N PHE A 124 -7.02 -9.71 17.42
CA PHE A 124 -6.44 -8.43 17.01
C PHE A 124 -6.73 -7.28 17.99
N ILE A 125 -7.90 -7.30 18.63
CA ILE A 125 -8.25 -6.36 19.71
C ILE A 125 -7.30 -6.54 20.89
N LYS A 126 -7.04 -7.79 21.30
CA LYS A 126 -6.09 -8.10 22.39
C LYS A 126 -4.67 -7.62 22.07
N ARG A 127 -4.28 -7.63 20.79
CA ARG A 127 -2.99 -7.10 20.30
C ARG A 127 -2.97 -5.57 20.16
N GLY A 128 -4.11 -4.89 20.34
CA GLY A 128 -4.21 -3.43 20.26
C GLY A 128 -4.16 -2.84 18.85
N VAL A 129 -4.23 -3.69 17.81
CA VAL A 129 -4.16 -3.26 16.41
C VAL A 129 -5.54 -3.07 15.77
N LEU A 130 -6.60 -3.45 16.48
CA LEU A 130 -8.00 -3.31 16.07
C LEU A 130 -8.87 -2.88 17.25
N LYS A 131 -9.85 -2.02 17.02
CA LYS A 131 -10.91 -1.63 17.94
C LYS A 131 -12.22 -1.65 17.19
N ILE A 132 -13.21 -2.33 17.75
CA ILE A 132 -14.58 -2.40 17.24
C ILE A 132 -15.50 -2.10 18.42
N PRO A 133 -16.53 -1.23 18.25
CA PRO A 133 -17.52 -1.01 19.29
C PRO A 133 -18.22 -2.32 19.70
N PRO A 134 -18.52 -2.52 21.00
CA PRO A 134 -19.09 -3.78 21.50
C PRO A 134 -20.40 -4.13 20.79
N GLU A 135 -21.26 -3.15 20.52
CA GLU A 135 -22.53 -3.31 19.81
C GLU A 135 -22.36 -3.92 18.40
N ASN A 136 -21.25 -3.62 17.73
CA ASN A 136 -20.94 -4.20 16.42
C ASN A 136 -20.29 -5.58 16.55
N LEU A 137 -19.50 -5.80 17.62
CA LEU A 137 -18.78 -7.05 17.84
C LEU A 137 -19.70 -8.20 18.24
N ASP A 138 -20.81 -7.91 18.91
CA ASP A 138 -21.79 -8.94 19.28
C ASP A 138 -22.57 -9.50 18.08
N ASN A 139 -22.63 -8.73 17.00
CA ASN A 139 -23.23 -9.13 15.73
C ASN A 139 -22.29 -10.01 14.86
N PHE A 140 -21.09 -10.34 15.34
CA PHE A 140 -20.11 -11.14 14.61
C PHE A 140 -20.33 -12.63 14.88
N LYS A 141 -20.13 -13.47 13.86
CA LYS A 141 -20.32 -14.92 13.91
C LYS A 141 -19.02 -15.65 14.31
#